data_AF-A0A385SI94-F1
#
_entry.id   AF-A0A385SI94-F1
#
_cell.length_a   1.000
_cell.length_b   1.000
_cell.length_c   1.000
_cell.angle_alpha   90.00
_cell.angle_beta   90.00
_cell.angle_gamma   90.00
#
_symmetry.space_group_name_H-M   'P 1'
#
loop_
_entity.id
_entity.type
_entity.pdbx_description
1 polymer ?
#
loop_
_entity_poly.entity_id
_entity_poly.type
_entity_poly.pdbx_seq_one_letter_code
_entity_poly.pdbx_strand_id
1 'polypeptide(L)'
;MNIHDEEMQKNLEAGQPATGDEVDAKAYRHVFDALRQEPEFVLPHAFANRVVRALVQQQTEKTTVREYVWFGVGIVLLLAAFITAIVLTDFKFNIGVFSALRSYRGLFLFAIVFITLLHLLDRRLLRNKRTAN
;
A
#
# COMPACT_ATOMS: atom_id res chain seq x y z
N MET A 1 -31.89 19.92 -4.02
CA MET A 1 -32.96 18.93 -3.84
C MET A 1 -34.02 19.63 -3.02
N ASN A 2 -35.22 19.82 -3.57
CA ASN A 2 -36.28 20.57 -2.90
C ASN A 2 -37.01 19.63 -1.94
N ILE A 3 -37.50 20.14 -0.80
CA ILE A 3 -38.17 19.33 0.23
C ILE A 3 -39.43 18.64 -0.33
N HIS A 4 -40.11 19.31 -1.27
CA HIS A 4 -41.25 18.73 -1.98
C HIS A 4 -40.89 17.55 -2.89
N ASP A 5 -39.68 17.50 -3.45
CA ASP A 5 -39.22 16.40 -4.30
C ASP A 5 -38.98 15.14 -3.46
N GLU A 6 -38.40 15.31 -2.26
CA GLU A 6 -38.14 14.22 -1.31
C GLU A 6 -39.44 13.63 -0.75
N GLU A 7 -40.42 14.47 -0.44
CA GLU A 7 -41.74 14.02 0.01
C GLU A 7 -42.49 13.29 -1.11
N MET A 8 -42.43 13.80 -2.35
CA MET A 8 -43.05 13.15 -3.52
C MET A 8 -42.42 11.78 -3.79
N GLN A 9 -41.10 11.69 -3.73
CA GLN A 9 -40.35 10.44 -3.85
C GLN A 9 -40.76 9.43 -2.76
N LYS A 10 -40.78 9.85 -1.49
CA LYS A 10 -41.14 8.97 -0.37
C LYS A 10 -42.57 8.43 -0.47
N ASN A 11 -43.50 9.26 -0.95
CA ASN A 11 -44.89 8.85 -1.15
C ASN A 11 -45.05 7.86 -2.31
N LEU A 12 -44.31 8.06 -3.42
CA LEU A 12 -44.28 7.12 -4.54
C LEU A 12 -43.64 5.77 -4.16
N GLU A 13 -42.56 5.79 -3.38
CA GLU A 13 -41.91 4.57 -2.86
C GLU A 13 -42.84 3.79 -1.91
N ALA A 14 -43.64 4.49 -1.09
CA ALA A 14 -44.62 3.91 -0.18
C ALA A 14 -45.93 3.44 -0.85
N GLY A 15 -46.07 3.63 -2.17
CA GLY A 15 -47.30 3.30 -2.92
C GLY A 15 -48.48 4.23 -2.64
N GLN A 16 -48.22 5.40 -2.07
CA GLN A 16 -49.22 6.42 -1.77
C GLN A 16 -49.38 7.39 -2.95
N PRO A 17 -50.54 8.05 -3.09
CA PRO A 17 -50.73 9.07 -4.12
C PRO A 17 -49.73 10.21 -3.95
N ALA A 18 -49.01 10.55 -5.01
CA ALA A 18 -48.06 11.65 -5.02
C ALA A 18 -48.78 12.99 -4.82
N THR A 19 -48.30 13.78 -3.88
CA THR A 19 -48.74 15.16 -3.63
C THR A 19 -47.86 16.11 -4.42
N GLY A 20 -48.40 16.72 -5.48
CA GLY A 20 -47.66 17.64 -6.36
C GLY A 20 -48.33 17.81 -7.73
N ASP A 21 -47.66 18.53 -8.63
CA ASP A 21 -48.14 18.73 -10.00
C ASP A 21 -48.25 17.39 -10.75
N GLU A 22 -49.36 17.19 -11.46
CA GLU A 22 -49.71 15.88 -12.04
C GLU A 22 -48.69 15.41 -13.10
N VAL A 23 -48.01 16.36 -13.73
CA VAL A 23 -46.95 16.13 -14.73
C VAL A 23 -45.68 15.60 -14.08
N ASP A 24 -45.23 16.22 -12.98
CA ASP A 24 -44.02 15.83 -12.27
C ASP A 24 -44.20 14.47 -11.58
N ALA A 25 -45.36 14.25 -10.96
CA ALA A 25 -45.69 12.95 -10.37
C ALA A 25 -45.64 11.81 -11.41
N LYS A 26 -46.09 12.06 -12.64
CA LYS A 26 -46.03 11.10 -13.75
C LYS A 26 -44.60 10.83 -14.21
N ALA A 27 -43.79 11.89 -14.32
CA ALA A 27 -42.38 11.79 -14.71
C ALA A 27 -41.59 10.98 -13.66
N TYR A 28 -41.76 11.30 -12.38
CA TYR A 28 -41.15 10.56 -11.28
C TYR A 28 -41.57 9.09 -11.29
N ARG A 29 -42.86 8.81 -11.47
CA ARG A 29 -43.35 7.42 -11.53
C ARG A 29 -42.74 6.64 -12.68
N HIS A 30 -42.59 7.24 -13.86
CA HIS A 30 -41.96 6.60 -15.01
C HIS A 30 -40.47 6.30 -14.79
N VAL A 31 -39.76 7.20 -14.11
CA VAL A 31 -38.34 6.97 -13.74
C VAL A 31 -38.23 5.87 -12.68
N PHE A 32 -39.09 5.89 -11.67
CA PHE A 32 -39.12 4.86 -10.63
C PHE A 32 -39.46 3.48 -11.17
N ASP A 33 -40.42 3.39 -12.09
CA ASP A 33 -40.78 2.12 -12.73
C ASP A 33 -39.65 1.58 -13.61
N ALA A 34 -38.87 2.45 -14.26
CA ALA A 34 -37.67 2.07 -14.99
C ALA A 34 -36.52 1.63 -14.06
N LEU A 35 -36.33 2.31 -12.94
CA LEU A 35 -35.30 1.99 -11.94
C LEU A 35 -35.63 0.74 -11.09
N ARG A 36 -36.91 0.39 -10.97
CA ARG A 36 -37.39 -0.83 -10.31
C ARG A 36 -37.07 -2.10 -11.08
N GLN A 37 -36.74 -2.00 -12.36
CA GLN A 37 -36.29 -3.15 -13.12
C GLN A 37 -34.95 -3.59 -12.56
N GLU A 38 -34.90 -4.83 -12.05
CA GLU A 38 -33.64 -5.41 -11.65
C GLU A 38 -32.70 -5.38 -12.86
N PRO A 39 -31.49 -4.80 -12.71
CA PRO A 39 -30.57 -4.74 -13.81
C PRO A 39 -30.22 -6.15 -14.28
N GLU A 40 -30.43 -6.42 -15.57
CA GLU A 40 -30.12 -7.71 -16.21
C GLU A 40 -28.61 -7.92 -16.41
N PHE A 41 -27.76 -7.28 -15.61
CA PHE A 41 -26.32 -7.50 -15.64
C PHE A 41 -25.90 -8.39 -14.47
N VAL A 42 -25.25 -9.51 -14.82
CA VAL A 42 -24.54 -10.33 -13.84
C VAL A 42 -23.16 -9.69 -13.67
N LEU A 43 -22.86 -9.23 -12.46
CA LEU A 43 -21.51 -8.75 -12.14
C LEU A 43 -20.52 -9.89 -12.40
N PRO A 44 -19.43 -9.66 -13.15
CA PRO A 44 -18.40 -10.66 -13.34
C PRO A 44 -17.90 -11.15 -11.97
N HIS A 45 -17.74 -12.46 -11.78
CA HIS A 45 -17.24 -13.03 -10.53
C HIS A 45 -15.94 -12.37 -10.02
N ALA A 46 -15.14 -11.81 -10.92
CA ALA A 46 -13.88 -11.13 -10.60
C ALA A 46 -14.00 -9.61 -10.38
N PHE A 47 -15.20 -9.02 -10.42
CA PHE A 47 -15.39 -7.57 -10.29
C PHE A 47 -14.85 -7.04 -8.95
N ALA A 48 -15.25 -7.65 -7.84
CA ALA A 48 -14.75 -7.29 -6.51
C ALA A 48 -13.21 -7.40 -6.45
N ASN A 49 -12.65 -8.49 -7.00
CA ASN A 49 -11.20 -8.70 -7.04
C ASN A 49 -10.47 -7.63 -7.87
N ARG A 50 -11.06 -7.18 -8.99
CA ARG A 50 -10.51 -6.11 -9.82
C ARG A 50 -10.53 -4.76 -9.10
N VAL A 51 -11.61 -4.44 -8.40
CA VAL A 51 -11.73 -3.21 -7.62
C VAL A 51 -10.72 -3.19 -6.47
N VAL A 52 -10.65 -4.29 -5.70
CA VAL A 52 -9.67 -4.42 -4.61
C VAL A 52 -8.24 -4.31 -5.13
N ARG A 53 -7.92 -4.99 -6.25
CA ARG A 53 -6.59 -4.89 -6.86
C ARG A 53 -6.27 -3.45 -7.27
N ALA A 54 -7.20 -2.74 -7.92
CA ALA A 54 -6.98 -1.36 -8.35
C ALA A 54 -6.70 -0.42 -7.16
N LEU A 55 -7.44 -0.58 -6.06
CA LEU A 55 -7.25 0.21 -4.84
C LEU A 55 -5.89 -0.05 -4.17
N VAL A 56 -5.51 -1.33 -4.04
CA VAL A 56 -4.22 -1.72 -3.44
C VAL A 56 -3.05 -1.23 -4.31
N GLN A 57 -3.18 -1.32 -5.63
CA GLN A 57 -2.11 -0.91 -6.55
C GLN A 57 -1.89 0.61 -6.51
N GLN A 58 -2.96 1.41 -6.43
CA GLN A 58 -2.86 2.86 -6.23
C GLN A 58 -2.21 3.25 -4.89
N GLN A 59 -2.45 2.49 -3.81
CA GLN A 59 -1.80 2.75 -2.52
C GLN A 59 -0.33 2.37 -2.54
N THR A 60 0.00 1.24 -3.18
CA THR A 60 1.36 0.69 -3.17
C THR A 60 2.31 1.49 -4.06
N GLU A 61 1.85 1.99 -5.21
CA GLU A 61 2.69 2.82 -6.09
C GLU A 61 3.15 4.12 -5.42
N LYS A 62 2.31 4.72 -4.57
CA LYS A 62 2.65 5.99 -3.88
C LYS A 62 3.74 5.83 -2.83
N THR A 63 3.77 4.70 -2.11
CA THR A 63 4.78 4.47 -1.06
C THR A 63 6.11 4.00 -1.65
N THR A 64 6.03 3.14 -2.67
CA THR A 64 7.20 2.49 -3.27
C THR A 64 8.21 3.48 -3.87
N VAL A 65 7.74 4.49 -4.62
CA VAL A 65 8.65 5.48 -5.25
C VAL A 65 9.40 6.31 -4.20
N ARG A 66 8.71 6.73 -3.14
CA ARG A 66 9.31 7.54 -2.07
C ARG A 66 10.39 6.76 -1.31
N GLU A 67 10.15 5.48 -1.06
CA GLU A 67 11.10 4.60 -0.37
C GLU A 67 12.38 4.39 -1.20
N TYR A 68 12.25 4.18 -2.51
CA TYR A 68 13.42 4.05 -3.39
C TYR A 68 14.22 5.36 -3.50
N VAL A 69 13.55 6.51 -3.54
CA VAL A 69 14.24 7.81 -3.52
C VAL A 69 15.01 8.00 -2.22
N TRP A 70 14.40 7.71 -1.06
CA TRP A 70 15.07 7.79 0.24
C TRP A 70 16.26 6.84 0.34
N PHE A 71 16.11 5.62 -0.16
CA PHE A 71 17.19 4.65 -0.22
C PHE A 71 18.35 5.14 -1.10
N GLY A 72 18.04 5.69 -2.28
CA GLY A 72 19.04 6.29 -3.17
C GLY A 72 19.80 7.46 -2.53
N VAL A 73 19.07 8.36 -1.86
CA VAL A 73 19.68 9.47 -1.09
C VAL A 73 20.61 8.94 0.01
N GLY A 74 20.20 7.88 0.71
CA GLY A 74 21.04 7.22 1.73
C GLY A 74 22.35 6.69 1.16
N ILE A 75 22.31 6.02 0.00
CA ILE A 75 23.52 5.53 -0.68
C ILE A 75 24.43 6.68 -1.10
N VAL A 76 23.88 7.74 -1.67
CA VAL A 76 24.67 8.90 -2.11
C VAL A 76 25.34 9.58 -0.91
N LEU A 77 24.62 9.77 0.19
CA LEU A 77 25.17 10.32 1.43
C LEU A 77 26.26 9.43 2.03
N LEU A 78 26.08 8.11 2.00
CA LEU A 78 27.09 7.15 2.46
C LEU A 78 28.38 7.28 1.65
N LEU A 79 28.28 7.35 0.32
CA LEU A 79 29.42 7.53 -0.56
C LEU A 79 30.11 8.88 -0.35
N ALA A 80 29.32 9.95 -0.23
CA ALA A 80 29.85 11.28 0.05
C ALA A 80 30.60 11.34 1.39
N ALA A 81 30.02 10.74 2.45
CA ALA A 81 30.66 10.63 3.76
C ALA A 81 31.95 9.80 3.69
N PHE A 82 31.95 8.70 2.94
CA PHE A 82 33.12 7.85 2.74
C PHE A 82 34.27 8.59 2.03
N ILE A 83 33.96 9.30 0.94
CA ILE A 83 34.95 10.13 0.22
C ILE A 83 35.49 11.23 1.14
N THR A 84 34.60 11.93 1.85
CA THR A 84 34.97 13.00 2.79
C THR A 84 35.90 12.47 3.89
N ALA A 85 35.61 11.28 4.43
CA ALA A 85 36.47 10.63 5.41
C ALA A 85 37.86 10.29 4.85
N ILE A 86 37.95 9.80 3.62
CA ILE A 86 39.25 9.52 2.98
C ILE A 86 40.07 10.81 2.84
N VAL A 87 39.43 11.89 2.38
CA VAL A 87 40.08 13.19 2.14
C VAL A 87 40.54 13.83 3.45
N LEU A 88 39.71 13.85 4.50
CA LEU A 88 40.08 14.46 5.78
C LEU A 88 41.13 13.66 6.55
N THR A 89 41.13 12.33 6.42
CA THR A 89 42.01 11.46 7.22
C THR A 89 43.32 11.14 6.50
N ASP A 90 43.53 11.68 5.29
CA ASP A 90 44.65 11.30 4.40
C ASP A 90 44.80 9.77 4.31
N PHE A 91 43.66 9.08 4.20
CA PHE A 91 43.60 7.62 4.33
C PHE A 91 44.27 6.98 3.12
N LYS A 92 45.58 6.73 3.24
CA LYS A 92 46.31 5.93 2.27
C LYS A 92 45.80 4.50 2.37
N PHE A 93 45.28 3.97 1.26
CA PHE A 93 45.00 2.54 1.09
C PHE A 93 46.31 1.76 1.19
N ASN A 94 46.81 1.61 2.41
CA ASN A 94 47.93 0.74 2.71
C ASN A 94 47.38 -0.68 2.55
N ILE A 95 47.92 -1.43 1.60
CA ILE A 95 47.67 -2.87 1.43
C ILE A 95 47.91 -3.63 2.77
N GLY A 96 48.63 -3.00 3.70
CA GLY A 96 48.75 -3.38 5.12
C GLY A 96 47.42 -3.57 5.88
N VAL A 97 46.33 -2.89 5.50
CA VAL A 97 45.00 -3.10 6.12
C VAL A 97 44.43 -4.47 5.74
N PHE A 98 44.71 -4.96 4.53
CA PHE A 98 44.36 -6.33 4.13
C PHE A 98 45.26 -7.37 4.81
N SER A 99 46.54 -7.06 5.09
CA SER A 99 47.37 -7.93 5.92
C SER A 99 46.96 -7.92 7.41
N ALA A 100 46.48 -6.78 7.92
CA ALA A 100 45.86 -6.68 9.24
C ALA A 100 44.55 -7.47 9.29
N LEU A 101 43.69 -7.39 8.26
CA LEU A 101 42.50 -8.23 8.11
C LEU A 101 42.84 -9.72 8.06
N ARG A 102 43.98 -10.10 7.46
CA ARG A 102 44.48 -11.49 7.46
C ARG A 102 44.81 -11.98 8.87
N SER A 103 45.18 -11.09 9.78
CA SER A 103 45.36 -11.37 11.22
C SER A 103 44.01 -11.44 11.96
N TYR A 104 42.97 -10.79 11.46
CA TYR A 104 41.61 -10.79 12.02
C TYR A 104 40.69 -11.87 11.41
N ARG A 105 41.21 -13.08 11.19
CA ARG A 105 40.38 -14.27 10.84
C ARG A 105 39.21 -14.46 11.81
N GLY A 106 39.40 -14.09 13.08
CA GLY A 106 38.35 -14.11 14.10
C GLY A 106 37.19 -13.16 13.82
N LEU A 107 37.42 -12.01 13.18
CA LEU A 107 36.37 -11.06 12.82
C LEU A 107 35.49 -11.60 11.69
N PHE A 108 36.10 -12.27 10.71
CA PHE A 108 35.36 -12.96 9.64
C PHE A 108 34.54 -14.12 10.18
N LEU A 109 35.13 -14.94 11.06
CA LEU A 109 34.42 -16.02 11.72
C LEU A 109 33.27 -15.48 12.59
N PHE A 110 33.52 -14.39 13.32
CA PHE A 110 32.51 -13.70 14.12
C PHE A 110 31.38 -13.15 13.24
N ALA A 111 31.69 -12.52 12.11
CA ALA A 111 30.68 -12.01 11.19
C ALA A 111 29.79 -13.13 10.63
N ILE A 112 30.38 -14.26 10.22
CA ILE A 112 29.63 -15.42 9.74
C ILE A 112 28.73 -16.00 10.84
N VAL A 113 29.28 -16.18 12.05
CA VAL A 113 28.51 -16.67 13.20
C VAL A 113 27.38 -15.71 13.56
N PHE A 114 27.65 -14.40 13.56
CA PHE A 114 26.68 -13.37 13.92
C PHE A 114 25.54 -13.28 12.90
N ILE A 115 25.85 -13.31 11.60
CA ILE A 115 24.84 -13.38 10.54
C ILE A 115 24.00 -14.65 10.67
N THR A 116 24.62 -15.79 10.94
CA THR A 116 23.92 -17.07 11.14
C THR A 116 23.02 -17.01 12.38
N LEU A 117 23.49 -16.37 13.46
CA LEU A 117 22.74 -16.20 14.70
C LEU A 117 21.52 -15.29 14.50
N LEU A 118 21.69 -14.17 13.78
CA LEU A 118 20.58 -13.29 13.40
C LEU A 118 19.54 -14.04 12.56
N HIS A 119 20.00 -14.83 11.58
CA HIS A 119 19.10 -15.63 10.74
C HIS A 119 18.32 -16.68 11.55
N LEU A 120 18.96 -17.28 12.56
CA LEU A 120 18.32 -18.23 13.47
C LEU A 120 17.32 -17.54 14.41
N LEU A 121 17.68 -16.35 14.91
CA LEU A 121 16.83 -15.55 15.79
C LEU A 121 15.56 -15.10 15.06
N ASP A 122 15.73 -14.60 13.83
CA ASP A 122 14.64 -14.20 12.95
C ASP A 122 13.71 -15.39 12.66
N ARG A 123 14.29 -16.57 12.33
CA ARG A 123 13.52 -17.80 12.14
C ARG A 123 12.77 -18.24 13.40
N ARG A 124 13.31 -18.04 14.60
CA ARG A 124 12.63 -18.36 15.87
C ARG A 124 11.53 -17.33 16.21
N LEU A 125 11.80 -16.04 16.06
CA LEU A 125 10.84 -14.97 16.35
C LEU A 125 9.67 -14.95 15.37
N LEU A 126 9.91 -15.17 14.08
CA LEU A 126 8.87 -15.24 13.05
C LEU A 126 8.02 -16.50 13.15
N ARG A 127 8.58 -17.61 13.67
CA ARG A 127 7.83 -18.86 13.89
C ARG A 127 6.77 -18.70 15.00
N ASN A 128 7.02 -17.85 16.01
CA ASN A 128 6.02 -17.54 17.04
C ASN A 128 4.87 -16.66 16.54
N LYS A 129 5.04 -15.90 15.46
CA LYS A 129 3.96 -15.08 14.88
C LYS A 129 3.05 -15.84 13.91
N ARG A 130 3.47 -17.01 13.41
CA ARG A 130 2.66 -17.84 12.49
C ARG A 130 1.69 -18.80 13.19
N THR A 131 1.81 -19.01 14.49
CA THR A 131 0.93 -19.88 15.29
C THR A 131 -0.04 -19.09 16.18
N ALA A 132 -0.19 -17.79 15.94
CA ALA A 132 -1.19 -16.93 16.59
C ALA A 132 -2.21 -16.41 15.55
N ASN A 133 -2.60 -17.28 14.62
CA ASN A 133 -3.79 -17.14 13.77
C ASN A 133 -4.51 -18.49 13.75
#